data_AF-A0A2J0Z1H2-F1
#
_entry.id   AF-A0A2J0Z1H2-F1
#
_cell.length_a   1.000
_cell.length_b   1.000
_cell.length_c   1.000
_cell.angle_alpha   90.00
_cell.angle_beta   90.00
_cell.angle_gamma   90.00
#
_symmetry.space_group_name_H-M   'P 1'
#
loop_
_entity.id
_entity.type
_entity.pdbx_description
1 polymer ?
#
loop_
_entity_poly.entity_id
_entity_poly.type
_entity_poly.pdbx_seq_one_letter_code
_entity_poly.pdbx_strand_id
1 'polypeptide(L)'
;MQTRRVIEIVKSGGHLPAELILTGYWASQSGLIVFILNGVTPQAVNLVLDPIVVTLPLTIPGVLYVDVRDKARVREAVLFAEEIYAATRFFRRLTVRCGIAPRLIAPVERAIPMLESRTLSERDARTPDVAKPQVTTPVPTGHRLGWGAADAARRAPIRLQTFDNSI
;
A
#
# COMPACT_ATOMS: atom_id res chain seq x y z
N MET A 1 -8.17 3.68 3.71
CA MET A 1 -7.76 4.87 2.92
C MET A 1 -6.35 4.62 2.43
N GLN A 2 -6.04 4.90 1.16
CA GLN A 2 -4.66 4.91 0.70
C GLN A 2 -4.01 6.17 1.26
N THR A 3 -3.12 6.04 2.24
CA THR A 3 -2.43 7.20 2.83
C THR A 3 -1.67 7.96 1.75
N ARG A 4 -1.94 9.26 1.64
CA ARG A 4 -1.24 10.17 0.73
C ARG A 4 -0.24 11.00 1.51
N ARG A 5 1.05 10.86 1.21
CA ARG A 5 2.10 11.70 1.81
C ARG A 5 2.73 12.58 0.74
N VAL A 6 3.00 13.82 1.08
CA VAL A 6 3.62 14.80 0.19
C VAL A 6 5.00 15.14 0.72
N ILE A 7 6.02 14.99 -0.13
CA ILE A 7 7.42 15.21 0.24
C ILE A 7 8.04 16.15 -0.79
N GLU A 8 8.58 17.26 -0.34
CA GLU A 8 9.39 18.14 -1.19
C GLU A 8 10.76 17.52 -1.48
N ILE A 9 11.09 17.42 -2.76
CA ILE A 9 12.41 17.00 -3.24
C ILE A 9 13.11 18.21 -3.83
N VAL A 10 14.22 18.60 -3.21
CA VAL A 10 15.07 19.72 -3.60
C VAL A 10 16.52 19.28 -3.52
N LYS A 11 17.39 19.83 -4.39
CA LYS A 11 18.83 19.60 -4.27
C LYS A 11 19.40 20.33 -3.05
N SER A 12 20.34 19.70 -2.36
CA SER A 12 21.17 20.32 -1.33
C SER A 12 22.64 20.18 -1.72
N GLY A 13 23.39 21.30 -1.72
CA GLY A 13 24.79 21.29 -2.14
C GLY A 13 25.02 20.70 -3.54
N GLY A 14 24.06 20.85 -4.46
CA GLY A 14 24.12 20.29 -5.83
C GLY A 14 23.67 18.84 -5.97
N HIS A 15 23.46 18.12 -4.87
CA HIS A 15 23.11 16.70 -4.85
C HIS A 15 21.62 16.48 -4.59
N LEU A 16 21.07 15.40 -5.15
CA LEU A 16 19.72 14.95 -4.80
C LEU A 16 19.72 14.24 -3.45
N PRO A 17 18.63 14.34 -2.67
CA PRO A 17 18.47 13.62 -1.42
C PRO A 17 18.13 12.16 -1.71
N ALA A 18 19.11 11.38 -2.15
CA ALA A 18 18.90 10.02 -2.66
C ALA A 18 18.23 9.11 -1.63
N GLU A 19 18.67 9.15 -0.38
CA GLU A 19 18.08 8.37 0.72
C GLU A 19 16.59 8.67 0.89
N LEU A 20 16.20 9.94 0.94
CA LEU A 20 14.79 10.34 1.04
C LEU A 20 13.95 9.85 -0.15
N ILE A 21 14.51 9.92 -1.36
CA ILE A 21 13.84 9.44 -2.58
C ILE A 21 13.62 7.93 -2.49
N LEU A 22 14.65 7.17 -2.11
CA LEU A 22 14.57 5.72 -1.94
C LEU A 22 13.56 5.36 -0.85
N THR A 23 13.66 5.94 0.34
CA THR A 23 12.73 5.68 1.46
C THR A 23 11.30 6.04 1.09
N GLY A 24 11.08 7.16 0.38
CA GLY A 24 9.77 7.52 -0.16
C GLY A 24 9.23 6.47 -1.13
N TYR A 25 10.06 5.99 -2.06
CA TYR A 25 9.64 4.95 -2.99
C TYR A 25 9.34 3.62 -2.28
N TRP A 26 10.17 3.19 -1.33
CA TRP A 26 9.90 2.00 -0.51
C TRP A 26 8.59 2.13 0.28
N ALA A 27 8.34 3.31 0.88
CA ALA A 27 7.10 3.60 1.60
C ALA A 27 5.86 3.64 0.70
N SER A 28 6.04 3.77 -0.62
CA SER A 28 4.91 3.74 -1.55
C SER A 28 4.21 2.37 -1.63
N GLN A 29 4.79 1.31 -1.07
CA GLN A 29 4.14 0.01 -0.91
C GLN A 29 2.85 0.04 -0.05
N SER A 30 2.70 1.05 0.80
CA SER A 30 1.54 1.16 1.70
C SER A 30 0.59 2.29 1.37
N GLY A 31 0.99 3.22 0.51
CA GLY A 31 0.17 4.36 0.12
C GLY A 31 0.82 5.16 -0.99
N LEU A 32 0.08 6.11 -1.56
CA LEU A 32 0.62 6.97 -2.60
C LEU A 32 1.58 8.00 -1.97
N ILE A 33 2.77 8.13 -2.55
CA ILE A 33 3.73 9.18 -2.19
C ILE A 33 3.79 10.19 -3.34
N VAL A 34 3.66 11.47 -3.02
CA VAL A 34 3.79 12.56 -3.98
C VAL A 34 5.09 13.30 -3.73
N PHE A 35 5.99 13.26 -4.70
CA PHE A 35 7.19 14.08 -4.71
C PHE A 35 6.91 15.42 -5.37
N ILE A 36 7.02 16.49 -4.59
CA ILE A 36 7.00 17.87 -5.11
C ILE A 36 8.42 18.23 -5.52
N LEU A 37 8.65 18.32 -6.82
CA LEU A 37 9.95 18.57 -7.40
C LEU A 37 10.23 20.09 -7.44
N ASN A 38 11.20 20.54 -6.65
CA ASN A 38 11.60 21.94 -6.58
C ASN A 38 12.99 22.11 -7.18
N GLY A 39 13.04 22.52 -8.45
CA GLY A 39 14.30 22.61 -9.21
C GLY A 39 14.94 21.25 -9.52
N VAL A 40 14.14 20.18 -9.43
CA VAL A 40 14.53 18.80 -9.71
C VAL A 40 13.70 18.30 -10.89
N THR A 41 14.33 17.57 -11.81
CA THR A 41 13.62 16.97 -12.94
C THR A 41 13.16 15.55 -12.58
N PRO A 42 12.02 15.08 -13.14
CA PRO A 42 11.62 13.68 -13.05
C PRO A 42 12.73 12.69 -13.41
N GLN A 43 13.49 12.99 -14.47
CA GLN A 43 14.58 12.14 -14.95
C GLN A 43 15.68 11.99 -13.89
N ALA A 44 16.01 13.06 -13.17
CA ALA A 44 17.03 13.01 -12.14
C ALA A 44 16.57 12.15 -10.94
N VAL A 45 15.28 12.15 -10.62
CA VAL A 45 14.70 11.25 -9.61
C VAL A 45 14.72 9.80 -10.12
N ASN A 46 14.34 9.56 -11.38
CA ASN A 46 14.36 8.22 -11.96
C ASN A 46 15.76 7.61 -11.92
N LEU A 47 16.83 8.36 -12.20
CA LEU A 47 18.21 7.86 -12.08
C LEU A 47 18.55 7.35 -10.67
N VAL A 48 17.92 7.91 -9.62
CA VAL A 48 18.06 7.41 -8.24
C VAL A 48 17.26 6.11 -8.05
N LEU A 49 16.10 5.99 -8.70
CA LEU A 49 15.17 4.88 -8.53
C LEU A 49 15.41 3.69 -9.46
N ASP A 50 16.01 3.89 -10.63
CA ASP A 50 16.24 2.85 -11.66
C ASP A 50 16.89 1.57 -11.09
N PRO A 51 17.88 1.64 -10.17
CA PRO A 51 18.48 0.44 -9.58
C PRO A 51 17.52 -0.38 -8.71
N ILE A 52 16.43 0.22 -8.20
CA ILE A 52 15.53 -0.41 -7.22
C ILE A 52 14.10 -0.61 -7.73
N VAL A 53 13.68 0.06 -8.81
CA VAL A 53 12.32 -0.05 -9.37
C VAL A 53 11.94 -1.50 -9.68
N VAL A 54 12.91 -2.30 -10.14
CA VAL A 54 12.71 -3.72 -10.47
C VAL A 54 12.61 -4.63 -9.23
N THR A 55 12.92 -4.12 -8.04
CA THR A 55 12.95 -4.90 -6.80
C THR A 55 11.61 -4.91 -6.07
N LEU A 56 10.68 -4.04 -6.46
CA LEU A 56 9.36 -3.93 -5.84
C LEU A 56 8.26 -4.55 -6.71
N PRO A 57 7.17 -5.08 -6.10
CA PRO A 57 6.02 -5.56 -6.86
C PRO A 57 5.39 -4.45 -7.72
N LEU A 58 4.95 -4.79 -8.93
CA LEU A 58 4.26 -3.86 -9.82
C LEU A 58 2.88 -3.39 -9.29
N THR A 59 2.40 -3.98 -8.20
CA THR A 59 1.11 -3.66 -7.57
C THR A 59 1.18 -2.48 -6.60
N ILE A 60 2.36 -1.92 -6.35
CA ILE A 60 2.50 -0.77 -5.46
C ILE A 60 1.84 0.48 -6.09
N PRO A 61 1.22 1.35 -5.27
CA PRO A 61 0.77 2.67 -5.69
C PRO A 61 1.85 3.51 -6.40
N GLY A 62 3.11 3.39 -5.93
CA GLY A 62 4.24 4.10 -6.49
C GLY A 62 4.31 5.57 -6.07
N VAL A 63 5.12 6.33 -6.81
CA VAL A 63 5.38 7.75 -6.57
C VAL A 63 4.80 8.60 -7.69
N LEU A 64 4.15 9.72 -7.35
CA LEU A 64 3.72 10.73 -8.30
C LEU A 64 4.68 11.91 -8.27
N TYR A 65 5.11 12.38 -9.43
CA TYR A 65 5.91 13.60 -9.55
C TYR A 65 5.03 14.80 -9.87
N VAL A 66 5.22 15.88 -9.11
CA VAL A 66 4.55 17.16 -9.35
C VAL A 66 5.60 18.26 -9.33
N ASP A 67 5.71 19.03 -10.41
CA ASP A 67 6.54 20.23 -10.41
C ASP A 67 5.96 21.25 -9.42
N VAL A 68 6.80 21.82 -8.55
CA VAL A 68 6.38 22.85 -7.58
C VAL A 68 5.74 24.08 -8.25
N ARG A 69 6.02 24.31 -9.54
CA ARG A 69 5.45 25.39 -10.35
C ARG A 69 4.02 25.09 -10.81
N ASP A 70 3.62 23.83 -10.87
CA ASP A 70 2.23 23.43 -11.15
C ASP A 70 1.38 23.62 -9.88
N LYS A 71 0.98 24.87 -9.64
CA LYS A 71 0.23 25.26 -8.45
C LYS A 71 -1.10 24.51 -8.30
N ALA A 72 -1.71 24.09 -9.40
CA ALA A 72 -2.99 23.37 -9.36
C ALA A 72 -2.76 21.95 -8.81
N ARG A 73 -1.81 21.21 -9.36
CA ARG A 73 -1.46 19.87 -8.87
C ARG A 73 -0.84 19.89 -7.48
N VAL A 74 -0.01 20.89 -7.16
CA VAL A 74 0.51 21.08 -5.80
C VAL A 74 -0.65 21.27 -4.82
N ARG A 75 -1.62 22.14 -5.14
CA ARG A 75 -2.77 22.41 -4.29
C ARG A 75 -3.59 21.14 -4.05
N GLU A 76 -3.87 20.39 -5.11
CA GLU A 76 -4.57 19.11 -5.00
C GLU A 76 -3.81 18.15 -4.08
N ALA A 77 -2.52 17.94 -4.34
CA ALA A 77 -1.69 17.03 -3.55
C ALA A 77 -1.70 17.37 -2.06
N VAL A 78 -1.51 18.65 -1.69
CA VAL A 78 -1.43 19.06 -0.28
C VAL A 78 -2.79 19.04 0.43
N LEU A 79 -3.90 19.27 -0.28
CA LEU A 79 -5.24 19.23 0.32
C LEU A 79 -5.68 17.81 0.70
N PHE A 80 -5.19 16.80 -0.01
CA PHE A 80 -5.48 15.39 0.27
C PHE A 80 -4.35 14.69 1.04
N ALA A 81 -3.32 15.41 1.46
CA ALA A 81 -2.19 14.84 2.17
C ALA A 81 -2.53 14.58 3.64
N GLU A 82 -2.22 13.38 4.11
CA GLU A 82 -2.22 13.06 5.55
C GLU A 82 -0.97 13.64 6.23
N GLU A 83 0.14 13.67 5.51
CA GLU A 83 1.43 14.18 6.01
C GLU A 83 2.13 14.99 4.92
N ILE A 84 2.72 16.12 5.31
CA ILE A 84 3.43 17.02 4.42
C ILE A 84 4.81 17.32 4.98
N TYR A 85 5.85 17.04 4.20
CA TYR A 85 7.24 17.27 4.53
C TYR A 85 7.84 18.29 3.58
N ALA A 86 8.34 19.40 4.13
CA ALA A 86 8.86 20.53 3.37
C ALA A 86 10.31 20.84 3.75
N ALA A 87 11.16 20.95 2.73
CA ALA A 87 12.57 21.28 2.82
C ALA A 87 12.80 22.80 2.74
N THR A 88 12.01 23.52 1.93
CA THR A 88 12.22 24.94 1.67
C THR A 88 11.15 25.83 2.27
N ARG A 89 11.53 27.08 2.60
CA ARG A 89 10.57 28.13 2.99
C ARG A 89 9.58 28.45 1.86
N PHE A 90 10.01 28.30 0.61
CA PHE A 90 9.17 28.56 -0.56
C PHE A 90 7.98 27.60 -0.59
N PHE A 91 8.24 26.30 -0.53
CA PHE A 91 7.17 25.30 -0.56
C PHE A 91 6.28 25.40 0.68
N ARG A 92 6.84 25.60 1.88
CA ARG A 92 6.04 25.87 3.09
C ARG A 92 5.03 27.00 2.91
N ARG A 93 5.46 28.13 2.36
CA ARG A 93 4.58 29.28 2.09
C ARG A 93 3.53 28.96 1.03
N LEU A 94 3.90 28.20 -0.01
CA LEU A 94 2.96 27.75 -1.03
C LEU A 94 1.86 26.86 -0.42
N THR A 95 2.23 25.88 0.40
CA THR A 95 1.31 24.99 1.11
C THR A 95 0.38 25.75 2.06
N VAL A 96 0.88 26.75 2.79
CA VAL A 96 0.04 27.63 3.63
C VAL A 96 -0.97 28.42 2.79
N ARG A 97 -0.57 28.93 1.61
CA ARG A 97 -1.49 29.61 0.69
C ARG A 97 -2.56 28.68 0.11
N CYS A 98 -2.33 27.36 0.13
CA CYS A 98 -3.34 26.37 -0.22
C CYS A 98 -4.35 26.11 0.91
N GLY A 99 -4.17 26.70 2.10
CA GLY A 99 -5.08 26.57 3.25
C GLY A 99 -4.59 25.60 4.33
N ILE A 100 -3.39 25.06 4.21
CA ILE A 100 -2.83 24.14 5.20
C ILE A 100 -2.27 24.91 6.40
N ALA A 101 -2.66 24.53 7.60
CA ALA A 101 -2.14 25.14 8.83
C ALA A 101 -0.62 24.90 8.96
N PRO A 102 0.20 25.93 9.28
CA PRO A 102 1.66 25.79 9.34
C PRO A 102 2.16 24.65 10.24
N ARG A 103 1.46 24.36 11.34
CA ARG A 103 1.78 23.27 12.28
C ARG A 103 1.69 21.87 11.69
N LEU A 104 0.98 21.70 10.57
CA LEU A 104 0.82 20.41 9.86
C LEU A 104 1.93 20.17 8.83
N ILE A 105 2.85 21.13 8.65
CA ILE A 105 3.93 21.04 7.67
C ILE A 105 5.24 20.72 8.40
N ALA A 106 5.65 19.46 8.33
CA ALA A 106 6.86 18.99 8.99
C ALA A 106 8.14 19.35 8.21
N PRO A 107 9.30 19.50 8.88
CA PRO A 107 10.61 19.47 8.25
C PRO A 107 10.89 18.15 7.52
N VAL A 108 11.58 18.23 6.38
CA VAL A 108 11.90 17.06 5.56
C VAL A 108 12.85 16.10 6.29
N GLU A 109 13.62 16.62 7.24
CA GLU A 109 14.49 15.86 8.13
C GLU A 109 13.71 14.86 9.00
N ARG A 110 12.40 15.05 9.18
CA ARG A 110 11.53 14.10 9.89
C ARG A 110 10.90 13.05 8.98
N ALA A 111 11.05 13.16 7.65
CA ALA A 111 10.38 12.29 6.72
C ALA A 111 10.89 10.85 6.80
N ILE A 112 12.21 10.64 6.72
CA ILE A 112 12.82 9.28 6.73
C ILE A 112 12.38 8.46 7.97
N PRO A 113 12.62 8.91 9.22
CA PRO A 113 12.23 8.12 10.38
C PRO A 113 10.72 7.87 10.46
N MET A 114 9.91 8.79 9.92
CA MET A 114 8.45 8.60 9.91
C MET A 114 7.98 7.60 8.87
N LEU A 115 8.60 7.58 7.68
CA LEU A 115 8.30 6.59 6.65
C LEU A 115 8.74 5.18 7.05
N GLU A 116 9.90 5.04 7.70
CA GLU A 116 10.41 3.77 8.19
C GLU A 116 9.56 3.19 9.33
N SER A 117 9.23 4.00 10.34
CA SER A 117 8.39 3.54 11.45
C SER A 117 7.03 2.99 11.00
N ARG A 118 6.43 3.61 9.98
CA ARG A 118 5.13 3.18 9.46
C ARG A 118 5.23 1.97 8.54
N THR A 119 6.26 1.89 7.70
CA THR A 119 6.44 0.69 6.86
C THR A 119 6.67 -0.56 7.71
N LEU A 120 7.35 -0.45 8.84
CA LEU A 120 7.47 -1.53 9.82
C LEU A 120 6.11 -1.86 10.45
N SER A 121 5.39 -0.86 10.96
CA SER A 121 4.09 -1.05 11.61
C SER A 121 3.01 -1.64 10.68
N GLU A 122 2.97 -1.21 9.41
CA GLU A 122 2.00 -1.70 8.42
C GLU A 122 2.35 -3.12 7.92
N ARG A 123 3.63 -3.51 7.95
CA ARG A 123 4.04 -4.90 7.68
C ARG A 123 3.57 -5.82 8.80
N ASP A 124 3.78 -5.43 10.05
CA ASP A 124 3.32 -6.21 11.21
C ASP A 124 1.80 -6.41 11.16
N ALA A 125 1.05 -5.35 10.84
CA ALA A 125 -0.41 -5.40 10.70
C ALA A 125 -0.91 -6.26 9.52
N ARG A 126 -0.09 -6.49 8.48
CA ARG A 126 -0.43 -7.35 7.33
C ARG A 126 -0.02 -8.80 7.51
N THR A 127 0.68 -9.16 8.59
CA THR A 127 0.91 -10.56 8.93
C THR A 127 -0.43 -11.14 9.42
N PRO A 128 -1.08 -12.05 8.67
CA PRO A 128 -2.23 -12.75 9.24
C PRO A 128 -1.74 -13.57 10.42
N ASP A 129 -2.50 -13.53 11.52
CA ASP A 129 -2.37 -14.42 12.67
C ASP A 129 -2.58 -15.88 12.21
N VAL A 130 -1.54 -16.48 11.64
CA VAL A 130 -1.49 -17.90 11.30
C VAL A 130 -0.93 -18.65 12.50
N ALA A 131 -1.67 -18.68 13.61
CA ALA A 131 -1.52 -19.71 14.64
C ALA A 131 -2.66 -19.68 15.67
N LYS A 132 -3.76 -20.37 15.38
CA LYS A 132 -4.46 -21.16 16.41
C LYS A 132 -5.06 -22.42 15.78
N PRO A 133 -4.47 -23.61 15.98
CA PRO A 133 -5.12 -24.86 15.63
C PRO A 133 -6.37 -24.99 16.50
N GLN A 134 -7.55 -25.00 15.88
CA GLN A 134 -8.75 -25.42 16.58
C GLN A 134 -8.64 -26.93 16.83
N VAL A 135 -8.31 -27.28 18.07
CA VAL A 135 -8.42 -28.64 18.57
C VAL A 135 -9.91 -28.94 18.73
N THR A 136 -10.50 -29.62 17.76
CA THR A 136 -11.86 -30.14 17.84
C THR A 136 -11.87 -31.40 18.71
N THR A 137 -12.32 -31.28 19.95
CA THR A 137 -12.65 -32.44 20.80
C THR A 137 -13.95 -33.11 20.30
N PRO A 138 -14.02 -34.45 20.19
CA PRO A 138 -15.27 -35.14 19.89
C PRO A 138 -16.15 -35.24 21.14
N VAL A 139 -17.42 -34.87 21.02
CA VAL A 139 -18.45 -35.06 22.05
C VAL A 139 -19.17 -36.40 21.80
N PRO A 140 -19.27 -37.30 22.78
CA PRO A 140 -20.03 -38.54 22.66
C PRO A 140 -21.44 -38.36 23.25
N THR A 141 -22.48 -38.74 22.50
CA THR A 141 -23.80 -38.97 23.10
C THR A 141 -24.52 -40.12 22.38
N GLY A 142 -24.67 -41.22 23.10
CA GLY A 142 -25.49 -42.37 22.71
C GLY A 142 -26.92 -42.28 23.24
N HIS A 143 -27.72 -43.21 22.73
CA HIS A 143 -29.10 -43.59 23.09
C HIS A 143 -30.24 -42.70 22.57
N ARG A 144 -31.40 -43.21 22.16
CA ARG A 144 -31.94 -44.49 21.64
C ARG A 144 -33.46 -44.19 21.51
N LEU A 145 -34.16 -44.77 20.52
CA LEU A 145 -35.62 -44.98 20.37
C LEU A 145 -36.00 -44.63 18.91
N GLY A 146 -36.61 -45.47 18.09
CA GLY A 146 -37.11 -46.84 18.20
C GLY A 146 -37.97 -47.14 16.95
N TRP A 147 -38.28 -48.44 16.74
CA TRP A 147 -39.23 -49.01 15.75
C TRP A 147 -38.79 -48.96 14.27
N GLY A 148 -38.85 -50.00 13.42
CA GLY A 148 -39.41 -51.36 13.50
C GLY A 148 -39.79 -51.78 12.06
N ALA A 149 -39.11 -52.80 11.52
CA ALA A 149 -39.39 -53.69 10.38
C ALA A 149 -40.34 -53.28 9.22
N ALA A 150 -39.89 -53.43 7.97
CA ALA A 150 -40.36 -54.48 7.03
C ALA A 150 -39.83 -54.30 5.59
N ASP A 151 -39.59 -55.46 4.98
CA ASP A 151 -39.42 -55.84 3.57
C ASP A 151 -39.74 -54.84 2.44
N ALA A 152 -38.92 -54.88 1.38
CA ALA A 152 -39.28 -55.52 0.09
C ALA A 152 -38.57 -54.87 -1.12
N ALA A 153 -37.82 -55.70 -1.82
CA ALA A 153 -37.88 -55.90 -3.27
C ALA A 153 -37.76 -54.71 -4.26
N ARG A 154 -36.72 -54.86 -5.09
CA ARG A 154 -36.72 -54.87 -6.58
C ARG A 154 -36.36 -53.59 -7.36
N ARG A 155 -35.43 -53.88 -8.29
CA ARG A 155 -35.23 -53.40 -9.68
C ARG A 155 -34.26 -52.24 -9.92
N ALA A 156 -33.09 -52.65 -10.45
CA ALA A 156 -32.23 -51.95 -11.42
C ALA A 156 -32.98 -51.63 -12.74
N PRO A 157 -32.40 -51.03 -13.82
CA PRO A 157 -30.97 -50.70 -14.05
C PRO A 157 -30.63 -49.38 -14.84
N ILE A 158 -29.35 -48.97 -14.73
CA ILE A 158 -28.33 -48.61 -15.77
C ILE A 158 -28.73 -47.81 -17.04
N ARG A 159 -28.05 -46.67 -17.28
CA ARG A 159 -27.15 -46.35 -18.45
C ARG A 159 -26.71 -44.87 -18.37
N LEU A 160 -25.43 -44.49 -18.18
CA LEU A 160 -24.28 -44.44 -19.10
C LEU A 160 -24.55 -43.72 -20.43
N GLN A 161 -23.95 -42.55 -20.61
CA GLN A 161 -23.25 -42.15 -21.84
C GLN A 161 -22.36 -40.90 -21.63
N THR A 162 -21.06 -41.15 -21.68
CA THR A 162 -19.97 -40.23 -22.07
C THR A 162 -20.07 -39.87 -23.55
N PHE A 163 -19.71 -38.64 -23.93
CA PHE A 163 -19.00 -38.37 -25.18
C PHE A 163 -18.08 -37.14 -25.00
N ASP A 164 -16.78 -37.39 -25.10
CA ASP A 164 -15.76 -36.44 -25.52
C ASP A 164 -15.98 -36.04 -26.99
N ASN A 165 -15.60 -34.82 -27.35
CA ASN A 165 -14.61 -34.62 -28.43
C ASN A 165 -14.16 -33.16 -28.54
N SER A 166 -12.84 -33.00 -28.63
CA SER A 166 -12.13 -31.80 -29.09
C SER A 166 -11.99 -31.84 -30.61
N ILE A 167 -12.08 -30.68 -31.28
CA ILE A 167 -11.17 -30.21 -32.34
C ILE A 167 -11.06 -28.70 -32.18
#